data_AF-A0A2H0HFH9-F1
#
_entry.id   AF-A0A2H0HFH9-F1
#
_cell.length_a   1.000
_cell.length_b   1.000
_cell.length_c   1.000
_cell.angle_alpha   90.00
_cell.angle_beta   90.00
_cell.angle_gamma   90.00
#
_symmetry.space_group_name_H-M   'P 1'
#
loop_
_entity.id
_entity.type
_entity.pdbx_description
1 polymer ?
#
loop_
_entity_poly.entity_id
_entity_poly.type
_entity_poly.pdbx_seq_one_letter_code
_entity_poly.pdbx_strand_id
1 'polypeptide(L)'
;MADMEKLLKNNLKATTFEELKIPLFIAATNIKTAQTTYFHEGNLMRALLASSSIPVLFKPVVIDGEFYLDGGITDNLPISPLRGKCRQMIGVHVNPVGMASEIDGIMTLAIRSFHMSITANIPEKSKELKYFIEPVRLRDYSYFDLSKTNEIFELGYQEALRVLNA
;
A
#
# COMPACT_ATOMS: atom_id res chain seq x y z
N MET A 1 7.25 -4.74 13.88
CA MET A 1 8.19 -3.90 13.12
C MET A 1 9.59 -4.52 13.00
N ALA A 2 10.18 -5.03 14.09
CA ALA A 2 11.48 -5.70 14.04
C ALA A 2 11.50 -6.90 13.05
N ASP A 3 10.44 -7.72 13.03
CA ASP A 3 10.35 -8.85 12.10
C ASP A 3 10.24 -8.40 10.64
N MET A 4 9.48 -7.34 10.36
CA MET A 4 9.39 -6.75 9.03
C MET A 4 10.74 -6.18 8.59
N GLU A 5 11.44 -5.47 9.47
CA GLU A 5 12.78 -4.96 9.20
C GLU A 5 13.76 -6.09 8.89
N LYS A 6 13.73 -7.17 9.67
CA LYS A 6 14.55 -8.36 9.42
C LYS A 6 14.21 -9.02 8.08
N LEU A 7 12.92 -9.16 7.77
CA LEU A 7 12.46 -9.72 6.50
C LEU A 7 12.92 -8.88 5.31
N LEU A 8 12.77 -7.55 5.38
CA LEU A 8 13.27 -6.64 4.36
C LEU A 8 14.79 -6.73 4.20
N LYS A 9 15.55 -6.68 5.30
CA LYS A 9 17.03 -6.81 5.26
C LYS A 9 17.51 -8.10 4.58
N ASN A 10 16.81 -9.21 4.81
CA ASN A 10 17.20 -10.50 4.26
C ASN A 10 16.84 -10.67 2.78
N ASN A 11 15.89 -9.90 2.25
CA ASN A 11 15.35 -10.08 0.90
C ASN A 11 15.64 -8.92 -0.06
N LEU A 12 15.93 -7.72 0.46
CA LEU A 12 16.29 -6.57 -0.36
C LEU A 12 17.70 -6.74 -0.91
N LYS A 13 17.84 -6.49 -2.21
CA LYS A 13 19.12 -6.49 -2.94
C LYS A 13 19.72 -5.09 -3.08
N ALA A 14 19.01 -4.07 -2.58
CA ALA A 14 19.39 -2.67 -2.66
C ALA A 14 19.18 -2.00 -1.30
N THR A 15 20.07 -1.09 -0.94
CA THR A 15 19.99 -0.32 0.31
C THR A 15 19.45 1.09 0.12
N THR A 16 19.62 1.64 -1.08
CA THR A 16 19.12 2.96 -1.47
C THR A 16 18.24 2.89 -2.72
N PHE A 17 17.48 3.95 -2.99
CA PHE A 17 16.65 4.03 -4.20
C PHE A 17 17.50 4.13 -5.48
N GLU A 18 18.68 4.74 -5.41
CA GLU A 18 19.58 4.96 -6.54
C GLU A 18 20.19 3.65 -7.06
N GLU A 19 20.26 2.62 -6.22
CA GLU A 19 20.69 1.27 -6.60
C GLU A 19 19.61 0.51 -7.40
N LEU A 20 18.36 1.00 -7.43
CA LEU A 20 17.27 0.33 -8.12
C LEU A 20 17.34 0.55 -9.64
N LYS A 21 17.17 -0.53 -10.39
CA LYS A 21 17.09 -0.48 -11.86
C LYS A 21 15.81 0.17 -12.38
N ILE A 22 14.74 0.14 -11.59
CA ILE A 22 13.44 0.71 -11.92
C ILE A 22 13.19 1.86 -10.94
N PRO A 23 12.93 3.09 -11.41
CA PRO A 23 12.57 4.21 -10.54
C PRO A 23 11.37 3.84 -9.66
N LEU A 24 11.51 4.06 -8.35
CA LEU A 24 10.52 3.70 -7.35
C LEU A 24 10.10 4.93 -6.56
N PHE A 25 8.79 5.10 -6.40
CA PHE A 25 8.19 6.08 -5.50
C PHE A 25 7.41 5.34 -4.42
N ILE A 26 7.63 5.69 -3.16
CA ILE A 26 6.97 5.10 -2.01
C ILE A 26 6.19 6.19 -1.28
N ALA A 27 4.88 6.03 -1.18
CA ALA A 27 4.02 6.95 -0.43
C ALA A 27 4.02 6.59 1.06
N ALA A 28 4.23 7.57 1.93
CA ALA A 28 3.98 7.44 3.35
C ALA A 28 3.24 8.68 3.86
N THR A 29 2.49 8.52 4.94
CA THR A 29 1.76 9.63 5.55
C THR A 29 2.62 10.29 6.62
N ASN A 30 2.99 11.56 6.43
CA ASN A 30 3.59 12.36 7.50
C ASN A 30 2.48 12.77 8.48
N ILE A 31 2.58 12.30 9.71
CA ILE A 31 1.52 12.48 10.73
C ILE A 31 1.44 13.94 11.21
N LYS A 32 2.57 14.65 11.27
CA LYS A 32 2.62 16.03 11.74
C LYS A 32 1.94 16.99 10.77
N THR A 33 2.17 16.78 9.47
CA THR A 33 1.61 17.65 8.41
C THR A 33 0.28 17.16 7.86
N ALA A 34 -0.09 15.91 8.16
CA ALA A 34 -1.24 15.20 7.58
C ALA A 34 -1.18 15.12 6.04
N GLN A 35 0.03 15.08 5.47
CA GLN A 35 0.26 15.06 4.02
C GLN A 35 1.05 13.82 3.60
N THR A 36 0.85 13.41 2.34
CA THR A 36 1.65 12.36 1.72
C THR A 36 3.05 12.86 1.43
N THR A 37 4.05 12.07 1.79
CA THR A 37 5.43 12.21 1.31
C THR A 37 5.73 11.07 0.34
N TYR A 38 6.25 11.40 -0.85
CA TYR A 38 6.67 10.42 -1.84
C TYR A 38 8.19 10.28 -1.79
N PHE A 39 8.68 9.26 -1.10
CA PHE A 39 10.11 8.94 -1.08
C PHE A 39 10.54 8.34 -2.41
N HIS A 40 11.64 8.83 -2.98
CA HIS A 40 12.21 8.32 -4.23
C HIS A 40 13.74 8.36 -4.27
N GLU A 41 14.38 8.66 -3.14
CA GLU A 41 15.82 8.81 -2.98
C GLU A 41 16.23 8.45 -1.55
N GLY A 42 17.52 8.17 -1.34
CA GLY A 42 18.07 7.87 -0.02
C GLY A 42 17.74 6.48 0.51
N ASN A 43 17.46 6.35 1.81
CA ASN A 43 17.35 5.03 2.47
C ASN A 43 16.05 4.29 2.12
N LEU A 44 16.16 3.26 1.28
CA LEU A 44 15.04 2.47 0.78
C LEU A 44 14.28 1.74 1.90
N MET A 45 15.01 1.12 2.82
CA MET A 45 14.41 0.34 3.90
C MET A 45 13.58 1.23 4.83
N ARG A 46 14.03 2.45 5.12
CA ARG A 46 13.27 3.40 5.96
C ARG A 46 11.96 3.79 5.30
N ALA A 47 11.98 4.09 4.00
CA ALA A 47 10.77 4.43 3.25
C ALA A 47 9.77 3.24 3.20
N LEU A 48 10.25 2.02 2.92
CA LEU A 48 9.42 0.81 2.93
C LEU A 48 8.77 0.56 4.30
N LEU A 49 9.55 0.68 5.37
CA LEU A 49 9.06 0.55 6.73
C LEU A 49 8.01 1.62 7.06
N ALA A 50 8.26 2.88 6.68
CA ALA A 50 7.29 3.96 6.88
C ALA A 50 5.97 3.67 6.17
N SER A 51 6.04 3.34 4.87
CA SER A 51 4.88 3.05 4.03
C SER A 51 4.09 1.81 4.45
N SER A 52 4.70 0.87 5.18
CA SER A 52 4.04 -0.35 5.66
C SER A 52 3.62 -0.25 7.14
N SER A 53 3.76 0.91 7.76
CA SER A 53 3.45 1.12 9.18
C SER A 53 1.96 1.41 9.38
N ILE A 54 1.14 0.36 9.22
CA ILE A 54 -0.31 0.40 9.43
C ILE A 54 -0.63 0.93 10.84
N PRO A 55 -1.51 1.95 10.96
CA PRO A 55 -1.95 2.46 12.25
C PRO A 55 -2.45 1.34 13.16
N VAL A 56 -2.25 1.49 14.47
CA VAL A 56 -2.68 0.53 15.50
C VAL A 56 -1.89 -0.80 15.51
N LEU A 57 -1.35 -1.25 14.37
CA LEU A 57 -0.51 -2.45 14.29
C LEU A 57 0.97 -2.16 14.50
N PHE A 58 1.45 -1.03 13.99
CA PHE A 58 2.87 -0.68 14.03
C PHE A 58 3.10 0.73 14.59
N LYS A 59 4.31 0.93 15.13
CA LYS A 59 4.76 2.24 15.61
C LYS A 59 5.16 3.12 14.42
N PRO A 60 4.93 4.45 14.49
CA PRO A 60 5.45 5.37 13.49
C PRO A 60 6.95 5.21 13.25
N VAL A 61 7.35 5.36 12.00
CA VAL A 61 8.77 5.35 11.60
C VAL A 61 9.26 6.79 11.56
N VAL A 62 10.43 7.05 12.18
CA VAL A 62 10.98 8.40 12.28
C VAL A 62 12.05 8.65 11.22
N ILE A 63 11.80 9.50 10.23
CA ILE A 63 12.78 9.83 9.19
C ILE A 63 13.07 11.32 9.30
N ASP A 64 14.33 11.69 9.53
CA ASP A 64 14.79 13.08 9.65
C ASP A 64 13.99 13.92 10.68
N GLY A 65 13.63 13.30 11.81
CA GLY A 65 12.86 13.95 12.89
C GLY A 65 11.34 14.03 12.65
N GLU A 66 10.87 13.55 11.51
CA GLU A 66 9.46 13.50 11.11
C GLU A 66 8.88 12.10 11.32
N PHE A 67 7.58 12.03 11.61
CA PHE A 67 6.89 10.78 11.98
C PHE A 67 6.00 10.32 10.83
N TYR A 68 6.20 9.06 10.42
CA TYR A 68 5.50 8.49 9.27
C TYR A 68 4.70 7.23 9.64
N LEU A 69 3.52 7.12 9.04
CA LEU A 69 2.69 5.93 9.00
C LEU A 69 2.45 5.51 7.54
N ASP A 70 1.71 4.43 7.38
CA ASP A 70 1.25 3.88 6.11
C ASP A 70 0.75 4.97 5.14
N GLY A 71 1.15 4.85 3.88
CA GLY A 71 0.78 5.78 2.81
C GLY A 71 -0.71 5.80 2.53
N GLY A 72 -1.41 4.69 2.77
CA GLY A 72 -2.82 4.52 2.50
C GLY A 72 -3.72 5.57 3.13
N ILE A 73 -3.34 6.11 4.29
CA ILE A 73 -4.12 7.13 5.02
C ILE A 73 -4.35 8.36 4.14
N THR A 74 -3.34 8.79 3.39
CA THR A 74 -3.39 10.01 2.57
C THR A 74 -3.38 9.73 1.07
N ASP A 75 -2.68 8.68 0.64
CA ASP A 75 -2.67 8.22 -0.75
C ASP A 75 -2.43 6.71 -0.88
N ASN A 76 -3.53 5.93 -0.88
CA ASN A 76 -3.51 4.47 -1.09
C ASN A 76 -3.30 4.03 -2.55
N LEU A 77 -3.44 4.93 -3.52
CA LEU A 77 -3.19 4.65 -4.94
C LEU A 77 -2.34 5.79 -5.54
N PRO A 78 -1.02 5.79 -5.26
CA PRO A 78 -0.15 6.94 -5.48
C PRO A 78 0.22 7.12 -6.96
N ILE A 79 -0.74 7.61 -7.75
CA ILE A 79 -0.55 7.91 -9.18
C ILE A 79 0.10 9.28 -9.41
N SER A 80 -0.02 10.19 -8.44
CA SER A 80 0.48 11.57 -8.51
C SER A 80 1.97 11.66 -8.91
N PRO A 81 2.92 10.91 -8.29
CA PRO A 81 4.33 10.99 -8.67
C PRO A 81 4.64 10.47 -10.08
N LEU A 82 3.72 9.70 -10.69
CA LEU A 82 3.91 9.11 -12.02
C LEU A 82 3.36 9.98 -13.17
N ARG A 83 2.54 11.00 -12.85
CA ARG A 83 1.96 11.90 -13.85
C ARG A 83 3.08 12.57 -14.66
N GLY A 84 2.98 12.50 -15.99
CA GLY A 84 3.98 13.05 -16.92
C GLY A 84 5.30 12.26 -17.02
N LYS A 85 5.47 11.18 -16.25
CA LYS A 85 6.67 10.31 -16.32
C LYS A 85 6.44 9.00 -17.10
N CYS A 86 5.17 8.62 -17.27
CA CYS A 86 4.80 7.36 -17.88
C CYS A 86 3.89 7.59 -19.09
N ARG A 87 4.10 6.83 -20.18
CA ARG A 87 3.18 6.78 -21.33
C ARG A 87 1.83 6.18 -20.95
N GLN A 88 1.85 5.23 -20.03
CA GLN A 88 0.67 4.51 -19.56
C GLN A 88 0.88 4.14 -18.09
N MET A 89 -0.21 4.20 -17.31
CA MET A 89 -0.22 3.78 -15.91
C MET A 89 -1.17 2.59 -15.76
N ILE A 90 -0.75 1.61 -14.96
CA ILE A 90 -1.55 0.44 -14.56
C ILE A 90 -1.76 0.55 -13.06
N GLY A 91 -3.01 0.62 -12.62
CA GLY A 91 -3.37 0.62 -11.21
C GLY A 91 -3.64 -0.79 -10.72
N VAL A 92 -3.11 -1.13 -9.54
CA VAL A 92 -3.44 -2.37 -8.84
C VAL A 92 -3.95 -2.00 -7.46
N HIS A 93 -5.22 -2.27 -7.19
CA HIS A 93 -5.86 -2.03 -5.90
C HIS A 93 -6.20 -3.37 -5.25
N VAL A 94 -5.59 -3.64 -4.10
CA VAL A 94 -5.61 -4.97 -3.44
C VAL A 94 -6.41 -5.00 -2.14
N ASN A 95 -6.98 -3.87 -1.74
CA ASN A 95 -7.75 -3.71 -0.51
C ASN A 95 -9.18 -3.19 -0.80
N PRO A 96 -9.99 -3.90 -1.62
CA PRO A 96 -11.39 -3.54 -1.79
C PRO A 96 -12.18 -3.74 -0.49
N VAL A 97 -13.01 -2.77 -0.14
CA VAL A 97 -13.83 -2.83 1.08
C VAL A 97 -15.13 -3.61 0.82
N GLY A 98 -15.26 -4.75 1.51
CA GLY A 98 -16.50 -5.54 1.57
C GLY A 98 -17.41 -5.13 2.74
N MET A 99 -18.56 -5.79 2.86
CA MET A 99 -19.39 -5.69 4.07
C MET A 99 -18.70 -6.38 5.25
N ALA A 100 -18.65 -5.70 6.40
CA ALA A 100 -18.18 -6.33 7.63
C ALA A 100 -19.29 -7.22 8.20
N SER A 101 -18.98 -8.47 8.55
CA SER A 101 -19.93 -9.39 9.18
C SER A 101 -20.10 -9.12 10.67
N GLU A 102 -19.02 -8.76 11.37
CA GLU A 102 -18.99 -8.48 12.82
C GLU A 102 -17.96 -7.36 13.11
N ILE A 103 -18.26 -6.50 14.08
CA ILE A 103 -17.37 -5.41 14.52
C ILE A 103 -17.22 -5.50 16.03
N ASP A 104 -16.27 -6.33 16.47
CA ASP A 104 -16.06 -6.59 17.90
C ASP A 104 -14.77 -5.94 18.40
N GLY A 105 -14.90 -5.07 19.40
CA GLY A 105 -13.78 -4.43 20.08
C GLY A 105 -13.17 -3.21 19.36
N ILE A 106 -12.51 -2.36 20.15
CA ILE A 106 -11.95 -1.09 19.67
C ILE A 106 -10.89 -1.27 18.57
N MET A 107 -10.14 -2.37 18.63
CA MET A 107 -9.09 -2.69 17.67
C MET A 107 -9.67 -3.01 16.28
N THR A 108 -10.68 -3.88 16.22
CA THR A 108 -11.36 -4.26 14.97
C THR A 108 -12.04 -3.05 14.35
N LEU A 109 -12.69 -2.22 15.18
CA LEU A 109 -13.29 -0.96 14.73
C LEU A 109 -12.24 0.00 14.15
N ALA A 110 -11.07 0.13 14.78
CA ALA A 110 -10.01 1.01 14.32
C ALA A 110 -9.39 0.53 12.99
N ILE A 111 -9.10 -0.77 12.87
CA ILE A 111 -8.59 -1.38 11.62
C ILE A 111 -9.62 -1.23 10.50
N ARG A 112 -10.91 -1.45 10.80
CA ARG A 112 -12.00 -1.27 9.83
C ARG A 112 -12.11 0.19 9.39
N SER A 113 -12.02 1.13 10.32
CA SER A 113 -12.07 2.57 10.03
C SER A 113 -10.91 2.99 9.12
N PHE A 114 -9.69 2.49 9.40
CA PHE A 114 -8.54 2.67 8.52
C PHE A 114 -8.79 2.09 7.13
N HIS A 115 -9.25 0.84 7.03
CA HIS A 115 -9.53 0.21 5.73
C HIS A 115 -10.58 0.98 4.92
N MET A 116 -11.61 1.53 5.57
CA MET A 116 -12.60 2.39 4.92
C MET A 116 -11.99 3.73 4.47
N SER A 117 -11.13 4.35 5.27
CA SER A 117 -10.56 5.65 4.91
C SER A 117 -9.63 5.55 3.70
N ILE A 118 -8.82 4.48 3.61
CA ILE A 118 -7.85 4.31 2.52
C ILE A 118 -8.49 3.98 1.17
N THR A 119 -9.75 3.52 1.15
CA THR A 119 -10.49 3.22 -0.09
C THR A 119 -11.32 4.37 -0.62
N ALA A 120 -11.59 5.40 0.19
CA ALA A 120 -12.51 6.48 -0.17
C ALA A 120 -12.11 7.24 -1.45
N ASN A 121 -10.81 7.37 -1.72
CA ASN A 121 -10.29 8.13 -2.87
C ASN A 121 -9.98 7.26 -4.09
N ILE A 122 -10.18 5.94 -4.01
CA ILE A 122 -9.83 4.99 -5.08
C ILE A 122 -10.72 5.16 -6.32
N PRO A 123 -12.06 5.30 -6.21
CA PRO A 123 -12.92 5.43 -7.39
C PRO A 123 -12.63 6.66 -8.26
N GLU A 124 -12.17 7.77 -7.67
CA GLU A 124 -11.78 8.94 -8.45
C GLU A 124 -10.44 8.73 -9.16
N LYS A 125 -9.45 8.15 -8.47
CA LYS A 125 -8.12 7.89 -9.05
C LYS A 125 -8.13 6.82 -10.13
N SER A 126 -9.00 5.81 -10.00
CA SER A 126 -9.10 4.74 -11.00
C SER A 126 -9.58 5.24 -12.37
N LYS A 127 -10.30 6.37 -12.42
CA LYS A 127 -10.73 7.00 -13.69
C LYS A 127 -9.57 7.52 -14.54
N GLU A 128 -8.42 7.82 -13.93
CA GLU A 128 -7.21 8.25 -14.64
C GLU A 128 -6.44 7.06 -15.26
N LEU A 129 -6.82 5.83 -14.92
CA LEU A 129 -6.07 4.63 -15.27
C LEU A 129 -6.79 3.87 -16.39
N LYS A 130 -6.07 3.65 -17.50
CA LYS A 130 -6.57 2.81 -18.59
C LYS A 130 -6.77 1.35 -18.13
N TYR A 131 -5.84 0.84 -17.34
CA TYR A 131 -5.91 -0.50 -16.77
C TYR A 131 -5.97 -0.38 -15.25
N PHE A 132 -7.08 -0.83 -14.68
CA PHE A 132 -7.31 -0.88 -13.24
C PHE A 132 -7.61 -2.32 -12.84
N ILE A 133 -6.72 -2.91 -12.07
CA ILE A 133 -6.77 -4.30 -11.60
C ILE A 133 -7.25 -4.26 -10.16
N GLU A 134 -8.45 -4.77 -9.91
CA GLU A 134 -9.05 -4.86 -8.57
C GLU A 134 -9.71 -6.22 -8.39
N PRO A 135 -9.01 -7.19 -7.76
CA PRO A 135 -9.59 -8.51 -7.53
C PRO A 135 -10.63 -8.41 -6.41
N VAL A 136 -11.90 -8.18 -6.76
CA VAL A 136 -13.00 -7.89 -5.82
C VAL A 136 -13.12 -8.91 -4.68
N ARG A 137 -12.77 -10.18 -4.93
CA ARG A 137 -12.77 -11.26 -3.93
C ARG A 137 -11.78 -11.05 -2.79
N LEU A 138 -10.77 -10.18 -2.94
CA LEU A 138 -9.83 -9.85 -1.85
C LEU A 138 -10.53 -9.19 -0.66
N ARG A 139 -11.74 -8.66 -0.84
CA ARG A 139 -12.56 -8.10 0.25
C ARG A 139 -12.92 -9.11 1.34
N ASP A 140 -12.82 -10.40 1.04
CA ASP A 140 -13.18 -11.51 1.94
C ASP A 140 -11.97 -11.97 2.78
N TYR A 141 -10.79 -11.34 2.62
CA TYR A 141 -9.56 -11.66 3.37
C TYR A 141 -9.14 -10.46 4.23
N SER A 142 -8.57 -10.77 5.40
CA SER A 142 -7.97 -9.82 6.32
C SER A 142 -6.46 -9.70 6.11
N TYR A 143 -5.86 -8.65 6.67
CA TYR A 143 -4.40 -8.48 6.71
C TYR A 143 -3.65 -9.63 7.42
N PHE A 144 -4.36 -10.48 8.16
CA PHE A 144 -3.78 -11.56 8.96
C PHE A 144 -3.97 -12.96 8.36
N ASP A 145 -4.65 -13.10 7.21
CA ASP A 145 -4.93 -14.38 6.56
C ASP A 145 -3.73 -14.97 5.80
N LEU A 146 -2.58 -15.08 6.48
CA LEU A 146 -1.32 -15.58 5.91
C LEU A 146 -1.42 -17.03 5.42
N SER A 147 -2.34 -17.82 5.98
CA SER A 147 -2.61 -19.20 5.54
C SER A 147 -3.25 -19.28 4.14
N LYS A 148 -3.78 -18.15 3.64
CA LYS A 148 -4.48 -18.05 2.35
C LYS A 148 -3.63 -17.40 1.25
N THR A 149 -2.33 -17.25 1.46
CA THR A 149 -1.42 -16.55 0.54
C THR A 149 -1.49 -17.07 -0.90
N ASN A 150 -1.54 -18.38 -1.14
CA ASN A 150 -1.64 -18.94 -2.49
C ASN A 150 -2.97 -18.59 -3.18
N GLU A 151 -4.06 -18.59 -2.42
CA GLU A 151 -5.39 -18.24 -2.93
C GLU A 151 -5.45 -16.74 -3.28
N ILE A 152 -4.92 -15.89 -2.40
CA ILE A 152 -4.81 -14.43 -2.61
C ILE A 152 -3.94 -14.12 -3.85
N PHE A 153 -2.82 -14.81 -4.01
CA PHE A 153 -1.95 -14.68 -5.19
C PHE A 153 -2.71 -15.02 -6.48
N GLU A 154 -3.42 -16.15 -6.50
CA GLU A 154 -4.16 -16.60 -7.67
C GLU A 154 -5.27 -15.62 -8.06
N LEU A 155 -6.00 -15.07 -7.07
CA LEU A 155 -7.00 -14.03 -7.31
C LEU A 155 -6.40 -12.80 -8.02
N GLY A 156 -5.24 -12.34 -7.55
CA GLY A 156 -4.53 -11.23 -8.18
C GLY A 156 -4.06 -11.55 -9.60
N TYR A 157 -3.51 -12.75 -9.80
CA TYR A 157 -3.00 -13.20 -11.09
C TYR A 157 -4.11 -13.30 -12.15
N GLN A 158 -5.23 -13.95 -11.81
CA GLN A 158 -6.37 -14.11 -12.72
C GLN A 158 -7.02 -12.78 -13.08
N GLU A 159 -7.16 -11.87 -12.12
CA GLU A 159 -7.73 -10.55 -12.38
C GLU A 159 -6.81 -9.71 -13.29
N ALA A 160 -5.49 -9.79 -13.09
CA ALA A 160 -4.55 -9.13 -13.98
C ALA A 160 -4.65 -9.65 -15.42
N LEU A 161 -4.72 -10.98 -15.61
CA LEU A 161 -4.92 -11.58 -16.94
C LEU A 161 -6.23 -11.12 -17.57
N ARG A 162 -7.32 -11.08 -16.81
CA ARG A 162 -8.64 -10.65 -17.28
C ARG A 162 -8.62 -9.20 -17.78
N VAL A 163 -7.99 -8.30 -17.04
CA VAL A 163 -7.95 -6.86 -17.36
C VAL A 163 -6.97 -6.55 -18.49
N LEU A 164 -5.83 -7.24 -18.55
CA LEU A 164 -4.79 -6.94 -19.55
C LEU A 164 -5.06 -7.59 -20.92
N ASN A 165 -5.89 -8.63 -20.98
CA ASN A 165 -6.29 -9.29 -22.22
C ASN A 165 -7.64 -8.80 -22.80
N ALA A 166 -8.29 -7.84 -22.13
CA ALA A 166 -9.52 -7.19 -22.61
C ALA A 166 -9.21 -6.04 -23.59
#